data_AF-A0AAD8E5J0-F1
#
_entry.id   AF-A0AAD8E5J0-F1
#
_cell.length_a   1.000
_cell.length_b   1.000
_cell.length_c   1.000
_cell.angle_alpha   90.00
_cell.angle_beta   90.00
_cell.angle_gamma   90.00
#
_symmetry.space_group_name_H-M   'P 1'
#
loop_
_entity.id
_entity.type
_entity.pdbx_description
1 polymer ?
#
loop_
_entity_poly.entity_id
_entity_poly.type
_entity_poly.pdbx_seq_one_letter_code
_entity_poly.pdbx_strand_id
1 'polypeptide(L)'
;MMWDDIAILARYLLMLSFNNCLDVARHLPYLFHAVTFLVCSGSLSMRASTHGLVINIIHSLCTCTTPSFSEETQRVLRLSLDEFSLPKFYLLFGISKVKSAAVTAFRSSYRNFNERWYGQERSFSGATNSDRERLSLTSLEVITDALLEIMEACMRDIPDCDWLQNWTALAKSFAFCYNPALQPRALIVFGCISKSITDQDIKQLLRILVKALESFNDIVLLEALVVCLTRLQPLLRP
;
A
#
# COMPACT_ATOMS: atom_id res chain seq x y z
N MET A 1 -2.77 -18.42 -10.15
CA MET A 1 -1.34 -18.75 -10.20
C MET A 1 -0.52 -17.62 -9.57
N MET A 2 -0.24 -16.48 -10.22
CA MET A 2 0.60 -15.43 -9.60
C MET A 2 0.02 -14.77 -8.34
N TRP A 3 -1.29 -14.53 -8.27
CA TRP A 3 -1.93 -13.95 -7.07
C TRP A 3 -1.91 -14.87 -5.85
N ASP A 4 -1.90 -16.18 -6.06
CA ASP A 4 -1.86 -17.16 -4.98
C ASP A 4 -0.49 -17.14 -4.30
N ASP A 5 0.58 -17.07 -5.10
CA ASP A 5 1.96 -16.94 -4.62
C ASP A 5 2.15 -15.61 -3.88
N ILE A 6 1.65 -14.50 -4.44
CA ILE A 6 1.68 -13.19 -3.78
C ILE A 6 0.94 -13.25 -2.43
N ALA A 7 -0.21 -13.92 -2.35
CA ALA A 7 -0.94 -14.06 -1.10
C ALA A 7 -0.18 -14.91 -0.06
N ILE A 8 0.57 -15.93 -0.50
CA ILE A 8 1.47 -16.71 0.37
C ILE A 8 2.61 -15.84 0.89
N LEU A 9 3.28 -15.10 0.01
CA LEU A 9 4.37 -14.20 0.38
C LEU A 9 3.89 -13.09 1.32
N ALA A 10 2.70 -12.52 1.10
CA ALA A 10 2.11 -11.50 1.98
C ALA A 10 1.85 -12.05 3.40
N ARG A 11 1.36 -13.29 3.51
CA ARG A 11 1.20 -13.96 4.81
C ARG A 11 2.54 -14.28 5.46
N TYR A 12 3.55 -14.64 4.67
CA TYR A 12 4.90 -14.88 5.18
C TYR A 12 5.52 -13.59 5.74
N LEU A 13 5.40 -12.47 5.02
CA LEU A 13 5.80 -11.14 5.50
C LEU A 13 5.06 -10.76 6.79
N LEU A 14 3.76 -11.03 6.88
CA LEU A 14 3.00 -10.83 8.12
C LEU A 14 3.56 -11.66 9.29
N MET A 15 4.02 -12.89 9.04
CA MET A 15 4.57 -13.74 10.11
C MET A 15 5.93 -13.26 10.56
N LEU A 16 6.78 -12.89 9.61
CA LEU A 16 8.09 -12.33 9.90
C LEU A 16 8.02 -10.94 10.54
N SER A 17 6.95 -10.16 10.30
CA SER A 17 6.82 -8.84 10.93
C SER A 17 6.51 -8.93 12.42
N PHE A 18 6.02 -10.07 12.91
CA PHE A 18 5.88 -10.32 14.33
C PHE A 18 7.25 -10.35 15.01
N ASN A 19 7.38 -9.72 16.17
CA ASN A 19 8.65 -9.52 16.88
C ASN A 19 9.76 -8.87 16.03
N ASN A 20 9.41 -8.10 15.00
CA ASN A 20 10.35 -7.36 14.17
C ASN A 20 11.42 -8.24 13.47
N CYS A 21 11.10 -9.49 13.10
CA CYS A 21 12.06 -10.35 12.37
C CYS A 21 12.37 -9.84 10.94
N LEU A 22 11.65 -8.82 10.45
CA LEU A 22 11.93 -8.14 9.20
C LEU A 22 13.04 -7.07 9.31
N ASP A 23 13.53 -6.77 10.52
CA ASP A 23 14.41 -5.62 10.75
C ASP A 23 13.81 -4.36 10.12
N VAL A 24 12.63 -3.97 10.62
CA VAL A 24 11.76 -2.95 10.04
C VAL A 24 12.50 -1.63 9.81
N ALA A 25 13.38 -1.24 10.72
CA ALA A 25 14.18 -0.02 10.54
C ALA A 25 15.06 -0.10 9.29
N ARG A 26 15.73 -1.22 9.02
CA ARG A 26 16.58 -1.32 7.82
C ARG A 26 15.81 -1.45 6.52
N HIS A 27 14.57 -1.97 6.58
CA HIS A 27 13.80 -2.30 5.37
C HIS A 27 12.55 -1.44 5.16
N LEU A 28 12.33 -0.39 5.96
CA LEU A 28 11.08 0.38 5.94
C LEU A 28 10.66 0.86 4.54
N PRO A 29 11.55 1.40 3.69
CA PRO A 29 11.18 1.83 2.33
C PRO A 29 10.59 0.71 1.48
N TYR A 30 11.20 -0.48 1.56
CA TYR A 30 10.77 -1.66 0.79
C TYR A 30 9.46 -2.22 1.34
N LEU A 31 9.27 -2.19 2.66
CA LEU A 31 8.04 -2.64 3.30
C LEU A 31 6.86 -1.71 2.95
N PHE A 32 7.04 -0.40 3.01
CA PHE A 32 6.01 0.56 2.61
C PHE A 32 5.73 0.52 1.11
N HIS A 33 6.76 0.29 0.28
CA HIS A 33 6.57 0.04 -1.14
C HIS A 33 5.73 -1.23 -1.40
N ALA A 34 6.05 -2.34 -0.74
CA ALA A 34 5.29 -3.57 -0.86
C ALA A 34 3.84 -3.38 -0.37
N VAL A 35 3.64 -2.77 0.79
CA VAL A 35 2.30 -2.47 1.33
C VAL A 35 1.49 -1.65 0.34
N THR A 36 2.02 -0.53 -0.15
CA THR A 36 1.28 0.34 -1.08
C THR A 36 0.91 -0.36 -2.38
N PHE A 37 1.65 -1.37 -2.81
CA PHE A 37 1.33 -2.18 -4.00
C PHE A 37 0.32 -3.30 -3.73
N LEU A 38 0.12 -3.71 -2.47
CA LEU A 38 -0.78 -4.80 -2.08
C LEU A 38 -2.12 -4.30 -1.48
N VAL A 39 -2.15 -3.08 -0.95
CA VAL A 39 -3.35 -2.43 -0.37
C VAL A 39 -4.55 -2.53 -1.33
N CYS A 40 -5.72 -2.93 -0.86
CA CYS A 40 -6.94 -3.11 -1.68
C CYS A 40 -6.88 -4.19 -2.78
N SER A 41 -5.77 -4.93 -2.94
CA SER A 41 -5.64 -5.97 -3.98
C SER A 41 -5.69 -7.38 -3.41
N GLY A 42 -6.05 -8.33 -4.26
CA GLY A 42 -6.20 -9.73 -3.96
C GLY A 42 -7.44 -10.06 -3.13
N SER A 43 -7.45 -11.28 -2.61
CA SER A 43 -8.53 -11.80 -1.77
C SER A 43 -8.65 -11.04 -0.45
N LEU A 44 -9.80 -11.18 0.22
CA LEU A 44 -10.02 -10.59 1.54
C LEU A 44 -8.94 -10.99 2.57
N SER A 45 -8.44 -12.23 2.51
CA SER A 45 -7.33 -12.71 3.35
C SER A 45 -6.02 -11.96 3.05
N MET A 46 -5.73 -11.70 1.77
CA MET A 46 -4.54 -10.95 1.38
C MET A 46 -4.61 -9.48 1.82
N ARG A 47 -5.78 -8.84 1.67
CA ARG A 47 -6.01 -7.48 2.16
C ARG A 47 -5.88 -7.37 3.68
N ALA A 48 -6.45 -8.35 4.41
CA ALA A 48 -6.29 -8.44 5.86
C ALA A 48 -4.84 -8.70 6.29
N SER A 49 -4.09 -9.49 5.51
CA SER A 49 -2.66 -9.73 5.76
C SER A 49 -1.84 -8.47 5.56
N THR A 50 -2.16 -7.68 4.53
CA THR A 50 -1.50 -6.40 4.25
C THR A 50 -1.78 -5.39 5.36
N HIS A 51 -3.02 -5.30 5.83
CA HIS A 51 -3.37 -4.47 7.00
C HIS A 51 -2.61 -4.89 8.25
N GLY A 52 -2.61 -6.18 8.59
CA GLY A 52 -1.87 -6.70 9.74
C GLY A 52 -0.36 -6.44 9.63
N LEU A 53 0.20 -6.49 8.42
CA LEU A 53 1.61 -6.20 8.18
C LEU A 53 1.91 -4.75 8.55
N VAL A 54 1.06 -3.80 8.17
CA VAL A 54 1.22 -2.39 8.55
C VAL A 54 1.15 -2.19 10.06
N ILE A 55 0.17 -2.81 10.73
CA ILE A 55 0.07 -2.78 12.19
C ILE A 55 1.36 -3.29 12.85
N ASN A 56 1.89 -4.43 12.38
CA ASN A 56 3.13 -4.99 12.93
C ASN A 56 4.36 -4.12 12.64
N ILE A 57 4.41 -3.46 11.47
CA ILE A 57 5.48 -2.49 11.14
C ILE A 57 5.45 -1.30 12.10
N ILE A 58 4.29 -0.65 12.26
CA ILE A 58 4.13 0.51 13.15
C ILE A 58 4.44 0.10 14.61
N HIS A 59 3.90 -1.03 15.06
CA HIS A 59 4.20 -1.54 16.39
C HIS A 59 5.70 -1.80 16.58
N SER A 60 6.36 -2.41 15.59
CA SER A 60 7.81 -2.63 15.64
C SER A 60 8.56 -1.31 15.80
N LEU A 61 8.20 -0.27 15.04
CA LEU A 61 8.78 1.08 15.17
C LEU A 61 8.53 1.68 16.56
N CYS A 62 7.34 1.52 17.15
CA CYS A 62 7.06 1.95 18.53
C CYS A 62 7.98 1.27 19.54
N THR A 63 8.23 -0.03 19.37
CA THR A 63 9.01 -0.85 20.33
C THR A 63 10.50 -0.95 20.00
N CYS A 64 10.95 -0.36 18.88
CA CYS A 64 12.35 -0.38 18.49
C CYS A 64 13.20 0.37 19.51
N THR A 65 14.31 -0.26 19.91
CA THR A 65 15.37 0.37 20.71
C THR A 65 16.50 0.94 19.85
N THR A 66 16.57 0.51 18.58
CA THR A 66 17.53 0.99 17.58
C THR A 66 16.82 1.11 16.22
N PRO A 67 16.75 2.32 15.62
CA PRO A 67 17.14 3.62 16.17
C PRO A 67 16.28 4.04 17.38
N SER A 68 16.76 5.01 18.16
CA SER A 68 16.00 5.59 19.27
C SER A 68 15.17 6.76 18.74
N PHE A 69 13.85 6.69 18.93
CA PHE A 69 12.92 7.74 18.52
C PHE A 69 12.62 8.69 19.67
N SER A 70 12.48 9.98 19.36
CA SER A 70 12.09 11.00 20.31
C SER A 70 10.65 10.79 20.82
N GLU A 71 10.29 11.41 21.95
CA GLU A 71 8.92 11.31 22.49
C GLU A 71 7.85 11.77 21.49
N GLU A 72 8.17 12.78 20.67
CA GLU A 72 7.27 13.30 19.65
C GLU A 72 7.07 12.31 18.51
N THR A 73 8.13 11.69 18.00
CA THR A 73 8.02 10.62 16.99
C THR A 73 7.28 9.41 17.54
N GLN A 74 7.56 9.03 18.79
CA GLN A 74 6.85 7.97 19.50
C GLN A 74 5.35 8.27 19.67
N ARG A 75 4.99 9.54 19.88
CA ARG A 75 3.59 10.00 19.92
C ARG A 75 2.91 9.84 18.56
N VAL A 76 3.58 10.23 17.47
CA VAL A 76 3.07 10.02 16.10
C VAL A 76 2.83 8.54 15.84
N LEU A 77 3.82 7.68 16.12
CA LEU A 77 3.71 6.23 15.89
C LEU A 77 2.54 5.59 16.66
N ARG A 78 2.33 5.97 17.92
CA ARG A 78 1.19 5.49 18.72
C ARG A 78 -0.15 5.96 18.15
N LEU A 79 -0.25 7.24 17.77
CA LEU A 79 -1.46 7.76 17.14
C LEU A 79 -1.76 7.07 15.81
N SER A 80 -0.73 6.80 15.00
CA SER A 80 -0.89 6.03 13.77
C SER A 80 -1.36 4.60 14.05
N LEU A 81 -0.83 3.93 15.09
CA LEU A 81 -1.28 2.59 15.46
C LEU A 81 -2.77 2.56 15.82
N ASP A 82 -3.23 3.56 16.59
CA ASP A 82 -4.64 3.74 16.93
C ASP A 82 -5.48 4.04 15.68
N GLU A 83 -5.00 4.93 14.80
CA GLU A 83 -5.71 5.33 13.59
C GLU A 83 -5.92 4.15 12.62
N PHE A 84 -4.87 3.36 12.38
CA PHE A 84 -4.94 2.17 11.52
C PHE A 84 -5.84 1.06 12.09
N SER A 85 -6.20 1.15 13.37
CA SER A 85 -7.15 0.26 14.05
C SER A 85 -8.60 0.75 13.97
N LEU A 86 -8.85 1.96 13.46
CA LEU A 86 -10.19 2.52 13.31
C LEU A 86 -10.98 1.88 12.15
N PRO A 87 -12.33 1.83 12.24
CA PRO A 87 -13.18 1.30 11.17
C PRO A 87 -12.97 1.96 9.79
N LYS A 88 -12.59 3.25 9.78
CA LYS A 88 -12.21 3.98 8.56
C LYS A 88 -11.07 3.28 7.82
N PHE A 89 -10.00 2.89 8.52
CA PHE A 89 -8.88 2.19 7.89
C PHE A 89 -9.25 0.78 7.46
N TYR A 90 -10.16 0.10 8.17
CA TYR A 90 -10.68 -1.19 7.69
C TYR A 90 -11.45 -1.04 6.37
N LEU A 91 -12.16 0.07 6.17
CA LEU A 91 -12.80 0.37 4.89
C LEU A 91 -11.75 0.66 3.81
N LEU A 92 -10.75 1.49 4.10
CA LEU A 92 -9.68 1.82 3.15
C LEU A 92 -8.95 0.56 2.67
N PHE A 93 -8.66 -0.39 3.57
CA PHE A 93 -8.05 -1.68 3.23
C PHE A 93 -9.02 -2.69 2.61
N GLY A 94 -10.33 -2.42 2.55
CA GLY A 94 -11.33 -3.33 2.00
C GLY A 94 -11.59 -4.56 2.87
N ILE A 95 -11.52 -4.39 4.20
CA ILE A 95 -11.72 -5.42 5.23
C ILE A 95 -12.85 -5.07 6.23
N SER A 96 -13.63 -4.02 6.00
CA SER A 96 -14.67 -3.52 6.93
C SER A 96 -15.76 -4.52 7.33
N LYS A 97 -15.95 -5.63 6.60
CA LYS A 97 -16.99 -6.63 6.86
C LYS A 97 -16.55 -7.79 7.78
N VAL A 98 -15.35 -7.73 8.37
CA VAL A 98 -14.79 -8.85 9.15
C VAL A 98 -14.88 -8.61 10.65
N LYS A 99 -15.19 -9.67 11.41
CA LYS A 99 -15.18 -9.62 12.89
C LYS A 99 -13.77 -9.50 13.46
N SER A 100 -12.78 -10.06 12.77
CA SER A 100 -11.36 -9.98 13.13
C SER A 100 -10.50 -10.02 11.87
N ALA A 101 -9.67 -8.98 11.70
CA ALA A 101 -8.71 -8.90 10.59
C ALA A 101 -7.66 -10.01 10.71
N ALA A 102 -7.13 -10.25 11.91
CA ALA A 102 -6.14 -11.28 12.18
C ALA A 102 -6.66 -12.68 11.80
N VAL A 103 -7.86 -13.07 12.24
CA VAL A 103 -8.44 -14.37 11.88
C VAL A 103 -8.64 -14.48 10.37
N THR A 104 -9.08 -13.40 9.73
CA THR A 104 -9.30 -13.37 8.28
C THR A 104 -7.99 -13.52 7.49
N ALA A 105 -6.89 -12.95 7.95
CA ALA A 105 -5.59 -13.04 7.29
C ALA A 105 -5.15 -14.49 7.10
N PHE A 106 -5.40 -15.36 8.09
CA PHE A 106 -5.01 -16.78 8.08
C PHE A 106 -6.06 -17.75 7.55
N ARG A 107 -7.26 -17.27 7.18
CA ARG A 107 -8.24 -18.16 6.54
C ARG A 107 -7.71 -18.58 5.17
N SER A 108 -7.37 -19.86 5.04
CA SER A 108 -6.89 -20.42 3.78
C SER A 108 -7.96 -20.31 2.70
N SER A 109 -7.62 -19.79 1.53
CA SER A 109 -8.46 -19.85 0.32
C SER A 109 -8.66 -21.28 -0.22
N TYR A 110 -7.99 -22.29 0.36
CA TYR A 110 -8.03 -23.70 -0.07
C TYR A 110 -9.32 -24.47 0.29
N ARG A 111 -10.25 -23.90 1.06
CA ARG A 111 -11.39 -24.68 1.58
C ARG A 111 -12.57 -24.93 0.62
N ASN A 112 -12.52 -24.50 -0.65
CA ASN A 112 -13.69 -24.63 -1.54
C ASN A 112 -13.51 -25.58 -2.73
N PHE A 113 -12.89 -26.76 -2.55
CA PHE A 113 -13.04 -27.86 -3.53
C PHE A 113 -14.04 -28.95 -3.09
N ASN A 114 -14.28 -29.15 -1.78
CA ASN A 114 -15.05 -30.32 -1.32
C ASN A 114 -16.39 -30.06 -0.62
N GLU A 115 -16.82 -28.80 -0.41
CA GLU A 115 -18.14 -28.51 0.20
C GLU A 115 -19.21 -28.19 -0.85
N ARG A 116 -19.49 -29.14 -1.76
CA ARG A 116 -20.65 -29.08 -2.67
C ARG A 116 -21.84 -29.93 -2.24
N TRP A 117 -21.76 -30.64 -1.11
CA TRP A 117 -22.81 -31.53 -0.66
C TRP A 117 -23.07 -31.32 0.83
N TYR A 118 -24.28 -30.85 1.14
CA TYR A 118 -24.88 -30.66 2.47
C TYR A 118 -24.49 -29.40 3.24
N GLY A 119 -25.40 -28.43 3.24
CA GLY A 119 -25.46 -27.41 4.30
C GLY A 119 -25.87 -26.05 3.79
N GLN A 120 -27.08 -25.63 4.17
CA GLN A 120 -27.68 -24.33 3.92
C GLN A 120 -26.83 -23.16 4.46
N GLU A 121 -25.88 -22.63 3.69
CA GLU A 121 -25.39 -21.25 3.86
C GLU A 121 -25.54 -20.48 2.54
N ARG A 122 -26.57 -19.63 2.51
CA ARG A 122 -26.78 -18.66 1.44
C ARG A 122 -25.64 -17.66 1.46
N SER A 123 -24.99 -17.50 0.29
CA SER A 123 -24.24 -16.31 -0.17
C SER A 123 -22.71 -16.39 -0.18
N PHE A 124 -22.09 -17.34 -0.89
CA PHE A 124 -20.70 -17.18 -1.34
C PHE A 124 -20.39 -17.68 -2.77
N SER A 125 -21.41 -18.03 -3.55
CA SER A 125 -21.27 -18.46 -4.94
C SER A 125 -21.91 -17.46 -5.91
N GLY A 126 -21.41 -16.23 -5.89
CA GLY A 126 -21.95 -15.14 -6.71
C GLY A 126 -21.04 -13.92 -6.80
N ALA A 127 -19.71 -14.07 -6.69
CA ALA A 127 -18.80 -13.03 -7.13
C ALA A 127 -18.82 -13.01 -8.66
N THR A 128 -19.85 -12.40 -9.21
CA THR A 128 -19.87 -11.93 -10.60
C THR A 128 -18.58 -11.16 -10.86
N ASN A 129 -18.08 -11.25 -12.09
CA ASN A 129 -16.91 -10.54 -12.63
C ASN A 129 -16.90 -9.00 -12.43
N SER A 130 -17.87 -8.43 -11.70
CA SER A 130 -18.01 -7.04 -11.28
C SER A 130 -17.19 -6.66 -10.04
N ASP A 131 -16.76 -7.62 -9.22
CA ASP A 131 -15.84 -7.41 -8.08
C ASP A 131 -14.36 -7.42 -8.50
N ARG A 132 -14.08 -7.19 -9.80
CA ARG A 132 -12.76 -6.77 -10.23
C ARG A 132 -12.48 -5.41 -9.59
N GLU A 133 -11.82 -5.47 -8.44
CA GLU A 133 -10.88 -4.49 -7.90
C GLU A 133 -10.87 -3.19 -8.71
N ARG A 134 -11.89 -2.35 -8.54
CA ARG A 134 -11.68 -0.93 -8.83
C ARG A 134 -10.64 -0.51 -7.81
N LEU A 135 -9.42 -0.30 -8.28
CA LEU A 135 -8.38 0.36 -7.51
C LEU A 135 -9.03 1.62 -6.94
N SER A 136 -9.31 1.62 -5.64
CA SER A 136 -9.70 2.85 -4.96
C SER A 136 -8.42 3.66 -4.87
N LEU A 137 -8.11 4.40 -5.93
CA LEU A 137 -6.94 5.28 -5.99
C LEU A 137 -6.97 6.23 -4.80
N THR A 138 -8.15 6.64 -4.35
CA THR A 138 -8.38 7.39 -3.11
C THR A 138 -7.94 6.62 -1.86
N SER A 139 -8.26 5.32 -1.73
CA SER A 139 -7.79 4.54 -0.58
C SER A 139 -6.27 4.43 -0.57
N LEU A 140 -5.67 4.18 -1.74
CA LEU A 140 -4.22 4.12 -1.90
C LEU A 140 -3.56 5.45 -1.54
N GLU A 141 -4.10 6.56 -2.02
CA GLU A 141 -3.63 7.92 -1.72
C GLU A 141 -3.65 8.20 -0.22
N VAL A 142 -4.79 7.99 0.45
CA VAL A 142 -4.93 8.22 1.90
C VAL A 142 -3.98 7.34 2.71
N ILE A 143 -3.84 6.06 2.36
CA ILE A 143 -2.92 5.16 3.05
C ILE A 143 -1.47 5.59 2.78
N THR A 144 -1.14 6.01 1.56
CA THR A 144 0.22 6.47 1.22
C THR A 144 0.58 7.73 1.99
N ASP A 145 -0.33 8.70 2.09
CA ASP A 145 -0.12 9.92 2.88
C ASP A 145 0.12 9.59 4.38
N ALA A 146 -0.65 8.67 4.96
CA ALA A 146 -0.45 8.23 6.35
C ALA A 146 0.89 7.51 6.56
N LEU A 147 1.30 6.66 5.60
CA LEU A 147 2.61 6.00 5.65
C LEU A 147 3.76 7.00 5.47
N LEU A 148 3.58 8.03 4.64
CA LEU A 148 4.55 9.11 4.46
C LEU A 148 4.74 9.89 5.77
N GLU A 149 3.66 10.25 6.46
CA GLU A 149 3.73 10.93 7.76
C GLU A 149 4.55 10.13 8.79
N ILE A 150 4.31 8.81 8.86
CA ILE A 150 5.08 7.90 9.73
C ILE A 150 6.57 7.90 9.35
N MET A 151 6.87 7.74 8.06
CA MET A 151 8.25 7.71 7.58
C MET A 151 8.98 9.03 7.89
N GLU A 152 8.36 10.16 7.58
CA GLU A 152 8.93 11.48 7.83
C GLU A 152 9.13 11.73 9.33
N ALA A 153 8.20 11.28 10.18
CA ALA A 153 8.36 11.38 11.62
C ALA A 153 9.59 10.60 12.10
N CYS A 154 9.75 9.35 11.67
CA CYS A 154 10.92 8.52 12.02
C CYS A 154 12.24 9.09 11.49
N MET A 155 12.25 9.59 10.25
CA MET A 155 13.46 10.12 9.61
C MET A 155 14.09 11.29 10.36
N ARG A 156 13.28 12.08 11.11
CA ARG A 156 13.81 13.21 11.90
C ARG A 156 14.78 12.78 12.99
N ASP A 157 14.63 11.57 13.51
CA ASP A 157 15.46 11.04 14.59
C ASP A 157 16.61 10.14 14.09
N ILE A 158 16.75 9.99 12.76
CA ILE A 158 17.75 9.12 12.14
C ILE A 158 18.69 9.99 11.28
N PRO A 159 19.95 10.18 11.70
CA PRO A 159 20.93 10.92 10.91
C PRO A 159 21.15 10.27 9.54
N ASP A 160 21.33 11.10 8.50
CA ASP A 160 21.60 10.68 7.11
C ASP A 160 20.61 9.64 6.56
N CYS A 161 19.36 9.68 7.03
CA CYS A 161 18.34 8.72 6.64
C CYS A 161 17.89 8.93 5.18
N ASP A 162 18.03 7.90 4.36
CA ASP A 162 17.72 7.89 2.93
C ASP A 162 16.38 7.21 2.60
N TRP A 163 15.56 6.91 3.62
CA TRP A 163 14.37 6.08 3.47
C TRP A 163 13.38 6.62 2.43
N LEU A 164 13.04 7.90 2.52
CA LEU A 164 12.12 8.53 1.56
C LEU A 164 12.72 8.57 0.15
N GLN A 165 14.03 8.78 0.02
CA GLN A 165 14.70 8.75 -1.29
C GLN A 165 14.59 7.36 -1.92
N ASN A 166 14.87 6.31 -1.15
CA ASN A 166 14.75 4.92 -1.61
C ASN A 166 13.32 4.55 -1.99
N TRP A 167 12.33 4.93 -1.18
CA TRP A 167 10.92 4.68 -1.49
C TRP A 167 10.46 5.45 -2.74
N THR A 168 10.87 6.72 -2.87
CA THR A 168 10.58 7.55 -4.06
C THR A 168 11.21 6.95 -5.32
N ALA A 169 12.45 6.47 -5.25
CA ALA A 169 13.13 5.84 -6.38
C ALA A 169 12.41 4.57 -6.85
N LEU A 170 11.96 3.72 -5.91
CA LEU A 170 11.14 2.54 -6.21
C LEU A 170 9.80 2.95 -6.86
N ALA A 171 9.07 3.90 -6.27
CA ALA A 171 7.79 4.33 -6.84
C ALA A 171 7.96 4.89 -8.26
N LYS A 172 9.00 5.72 -8.47
CA LYS A 172 9.34 6.30 -9.78
C LYS A 172 9.66 5.25 -10.83
N SER A 173 10.47 4.24 -10.50
CA SER A 173 10.85 3.20 -11.48
C SER A 173 9.63 2.43 -11.98
N PHE A 174 8.65 2.16 -11.11
CA PHE A 174 7.40 1.50 -11.49
C PHE A 174 6.41 2.45 -12.18
N ALA A 175 6.41 3.75 -11.84
CA ALA A 175 5.56 4.74 -12.51
C ALA A 175 5.96 4.94 -13.98
N PHE A 176 7.26 4.84 -14.29
CA PHE A 176 7.80 5.04 -15.64
C PHE A 176 8.06 3.75 -16.42
N CYS A 177 7.79 2.60 -15.81
CA CYS A 177 7.80 1.30 -16.49
C CYS A 177 6.37 0.88 -16.82
N TYR A 178 6.09 0.59 -18.10
CA TYR A 178 4.75 0.18 -18.51
C TYR A 178 4.38 -1.16 -17.89
N ASN A 179 3.39 -1.14 -17.01
CA ASN A 179 2.75 -2.31 -16.42
C ASN A 179 1.33 -1.91 -16.03
N PRO A 180 0.29 -2.30 -16.79
CA PRO A 180 -1.09 -1.86 -16.54
C PRO A 180 -1.60 -2.13 -15.13
N ALA A 181 -1.10 -3.18 -14.47
CA ALA A 181 -1.53 -3.54 -13.12
C ALA A 181 -0.86 -2.67 -12.04
N LEU A 182 0.39 -2.24 -12.26
CA LEU A 182 1.22 -1.59 -11.24
C LEU A 182 1.45 -0.11 -11.49
N GLN A 183 1.51 0.31 -12.75
CA GLN A 183 1.84 1.67 -13.14
C GLN A 183 0.88 2.71 -12.56
N PRO A 184 -0.46 2.54 -12.60
CA PRO A 184 -1.37 3.50 -11.97
C PRO A 184 -1.12 3.65 -10.47
N ARG A 185 -0.88 2.53 -9.77
CA ARG A 185 -0.57 2.54 -8.32
C ARG A 185 0.74 3.27 -8.05
N ALA A 186 1.77 2.98 -8.84
CA ALA A 186 3.08 3.60 -8.72
C ALA A 186 3.01 5.11 -8.94
N LEU A 187 2.17 5.58 -9.87
CA LEU A 187 1.93 7.00 -10.13
C LEU A 187 1.29 7.71 -8.92
N ILE A 188 0.27 7.09 -8.30
CA ILE A 188 -0.32 7.62 -7.06
C ILE A 188 0.75 7.74 -5.99
N VAL A 189 1.49 6.65 -5.72
CA VAL A 189 2.51 6.62 -4.68
C VAL A 189 3.59 7.66 -4.96
N PHE A 190 4.12 7.70 -6.18
CA PHE A 190 5.13 8.66 -6.60
C PHE A 190 4.67 10.11 -6.43
N GLY A 191 3.43 10.42 -6.80
CA GLY A 191 2.85 11.75 -6.62
C GLY A 191 2.75 12.15 -5.14
N CYS A 192 2.32 11.23 -4.27
CA CYS A 192 2.15 11.51 -2.84
C CYS A 192 3.48 11.74 -2.10
N ILE A 193 4.50 10.92 -2.39
CA ILE A 193 5.73 10.89 -1.59
C ILE A 193 6.85 11.80 -2.12
N SER A 194 6.74 12.30 -3.35
CA SER A 194 7.78 13.15 -3.94
C SER A 194 7.90 14.49 -3.21
N LYS A 195 9.14 14.88 -2.87
CA LYS A 195 9.48 16.19 -2.28
C LYS A 195 10.19 17.14 -3.26
N SER A 196 10.59 16.62 -4.42
CA SER A 196 11.20 17.38 -5.51
C SER A 196 10.91 16.68 -6.83
N ILE A 197 10.84 17.45 -7.92
CA ILE A 197 10.59 16.91 -9.25
C ILE A 197 11.54 17.53 -10.28
N THR A 198 11.92 16.76 -11.30
CA THR A 198 12.76 17.25 -12.40
C THR A 198 11.93 17.49 -13.66
N ASP A 199 12.40 18.37 -14.54
CA ASP A 199 11.77 18.60 -15.86
C ASP A 199 11.65 17.32 -16.68
N GLN A 200 12.62 16.41 -16.55
CA GLN A 200 12.59 15.12 -17.24
C GLN A 200 11.43 14.25 -16.76
N ASP A 201 11.15 14.28 -15.45
CA ASP A 201 10.05 13.52 -14.86
C ASP A 201 8.69 14.05 -15.31
N ILE A 202 8.52 15.37 -15.30
CA ILE A 202 7.29 16.01 -15.80
C ILE A 202 7.10 15.72 -17.29
N LYS A 203 8.14 15.86 -18.12
CA LYS A 203 8.09 15.52 -19.54
C LYS A 203 7.70 14.05 -19.74
N GLN A 204 8.21 13.15 -18.91
CA GLN A 204 7.88 11.73 -19.00
C GLN A 204 6.42 11.47 -18.62
N LEU A 205 5.92 12.06 -17.53
CA LEU A 205 4.52 11.96 -17.13
C LEU A 205 3.57 12.47 -18.22
N LEU A 206 3.87 13.62 -18.82
CA LEU A 206 3.08 14.18 -19.92
C LEU A 206 3.08 13.28 -21.17
N ARG A 207 4.21 12.65 -21.50
CA ARG A 207 4.27 11.66 -22.60
C ARG A 207 3.41 10.43 -22.31
N ILE A 208 3.39 9.95 -21.07
CA ILE A 208 2.54 8.82 -20.68
C ILE A 208 1.07 9.23 -20.78
N LEU A 209 0.71 10.44 -20.35
CA LEU A 209 -0.64 10.98 -20.46
C LEU A 209 -1.12 11.11 -21.91
N VAL A 210 -0.30 11.67 -22.80
CA VAL A 210 -0.63 11.76 -24.22
C VAL A 210 -0.94 10.38 -24.80
N LYS A 211 -0.09 9.38 -24.54
CA LYS A 211 -0.32 8.00 -25.01
C LYS A 211 -1.57 7.37 -24.41
N ALA A 212 -1.84 7.60 -23.13
CA ALA A 212 -3.03 7.08 -22.47
C ALA A 212 -4.31 7.67 -23.11
N LEU A 213 -4.30 8.97 -23.41
CA LEU A 213 -5.38 9.68 -24.08
C LEU A 213 -5.56 9.24 -25.54
N GLU A 214 -4.52 8.86 -26.27
CA GLU A 214 -4.68 8.33 -27.63
C GLU A 214 -5.50 7.03 -27.66
N SER A 215 -5.39 6.22 -26.61
CA SER A 215 -6.08 4.92 -26.53
C SER A 215 -7.45 4.98 -25.86
N PHE A 216 -7.66 5.90 -24.90
CA PHE A 216 -8.83 5.97 -24.00
C PHE A 216 -9.25 4.64 -23.34
N ASN A 217 -8.37 3.62 -23.34
CA ASN A 217 -8.72 2.27 -22.93
C ASN A 217 -8.43 2.01 -21.44
N ASP A 218 -7.65 2.86 -20.79
CA ASP A 218 -7.23 2.72 -19.40
C ASP A 218 -7.57 3.96 -18.58
N ILE A 219 -8.82 4.04 -18.15
CA ILE A 219 -9.35 5.14 -17.33
C ILE A 219 -8.60 5.23 -15.99
N VAL A 220 -8.20 4.09 -15.42
CA VAL A 220 -7.51 4.05 -14.13
C VAL A 220 -6.11 4.67 -14.24
N LEU A 221 -5.40 4.41 -15.35
CA LEU A 221 -4.14 5.09 -15.65
C LEU A 221 -4.33 6.60 -15.81
N LEU A 222 -5.38 7.04 -16.49
CA LEU A 222 -5.68 8.48 -16.67
C LEU A 222 -5.96 9.16 -15.32
N GLU A 223 -6.81 8.57 -14.49
CA GLU A 223 -7.10 9.08 -13.14
C GLU A 223 -5.81 9.16 -12.29
N ALA A 224 -4.98 8.11 -12.32
CA ALA A 224 -3.72 8.10 -11.58
C ALA A 224 -2.73 9.16 -12.06
N LEU A 225 -2.65 9.42 -13.36
CA LEU A 225 -1.81 10.49 -13.92
C LEU A 225 -2.30 11.87 -13.49
N VAL A 226 -3.62 12.10 -13.50
CA VAL A 226 -4.20 13.38 -13.05
C VAL A 226 -3.91 13.61 -11.58
N VAL A 227 -4.11 12.61 -10.72
CA VAL A 227 -3.79 12.70 -9.29
C VAL A 227 -2.28 12.95 -9.09
N CYS A 228 -1.43 12.18 -9.77
CA CYS A 228 0.02 12.33 -9.70
C CYS A 228 0.47 13.74 -10.08
N LEU A 229 0.02 14.26 -11.22
CA LEU A 229 0.37 15.62 -11.68
C LEU A 229 -0.16 16.69 -10.74
N THR A 230 -1.37 16.52 -10.19
CA THR A 230 -1.96 17.45 -9.20
C THR A 230 -1.09 17.54 -7.95
N ARG A 231 -0.61 16.39 -7.45
CA ARG A 231 0.28 16.33 -6.28
C ARG A 231 1.68 16.92 -6.55
N LEU A 232 2.18 16.79 -7.79
CA LEU A 232 3.49 17.30 -8.18
C LEU A 232 3.50 18.78 -8.56
N GLN A 233 2.34 19.36 -8.93
CA GLN A 233 2.22 20.76 -9.35
C GLN A 233 2.88 21.76 -8.36
N PRO A 234 2.70 21.66 -7.03
CA PRO A 234 3.31 22.60 -6.08
C PRO A 234 4.83 22.55 -6.04
N LEU A 235 5.45 21.49 -6.57
CA LEU A 235 6.90 21.30 -6.61
C LEU A 235 7.56 21.91 -7.85
N LEU A 236 6.76 22.40 -8.80
CA LEU A 236 7.26 23.07 -10.00
C LEU A 236 7.89 24.41 -9.63
N ARG A 237 9.12 24.62 -10.07
CA ARG A 237 9.79 25.91 -9.92
C ARG A 237 9.34 26.84 -11.06
N PRO A 238 9.03 28.11 -10.78
CA PRO A 238 8.80 29.12 -11.81
C PRO A 238 10.00 29.33 -12.73
#